data_AF-A0A7C6C992-F1
#
_entry.id   AF-A0A7C6C992-F1
#
_cell.length_a   1.000
_cell.length_b   1.000
_cell.length_c   1.000
_cell.angle_alpha   90.00
_cell.angle_beta   90.00
_cell.angle_gamma   90.00
#
_symmetry.space_group_name_H-M   'P 1'
#
loop_
_entity.id
_entity.type
_entity.pdbx_description
1 polymer ?
#
loop_
_entity_poly.entity_id
_entity_poly.type
_entity_poly.pdbx_seq_one_letter_code
_entity_poly.pdbx_strand_id
1 'polypeptide(L)'
;MRKIRILQILTAFILFFGLSYIVYIINPKPLTLVSISINPDVELVVNSDYIVEEVLPINEEADVITSDLELIGESIYTATEKIVDAAVETGFIDEYSDKNTIIVTAVNEEEQARKRIEEKVVERIQTHLQTKKIYSLVVKNGVNDEIRQAAKQFNISNGKMLLINRAIIINPELSEEELADMSIKEIQAVIKDNVSERHAKRKESINELREIWKEEKDELIKTKRKNFEDLKASLLEESTVNLESMTKEQKEKMISERLKARKNEIKARIDKVKEAVDNALKDSVSTTDIKNEISRIRQRITEKSN
;
A
#
# COMPACT_ATOMS: atom_id res chain seq x y z
N MET A 1 19.82 -46.80 42.46
CA MET A 1 19.17 -46.95 41.14
C MET A 1 18.09 -45.89 40.84
N ARG A 2 17.07 -45.68 41.69
CA ARG A 2 16.02 -44.65 41.45
C ARG A 2 16.54 -43.22 41.26
N LYS A 3 17.48 -42.75 42.09
CA LYS A 3 18.06 -41.40 41.97
C LYS A 3 18.83 -41.17 40.65
N ILE A 4 19.53 -42.19 40.17
CA ILE A 4 20.28 -42.15 38.90
C ILE A 4 19.30 -42.07 37.71
N ARG A 5 18.19 -42.82 37.76
CA ARG A 5 17.14 -42.75 36.73
C ARG A 5 16.43 -41.38 36.71
N ILE A 6 16.18 -40.78 37.88
CA ILE A 6 15.58 -39.44 37.97
C ILE A 6 16.53 -38.39 37.36
N LEU A 7 17.84 -38.48 37.66
CA LEU A 7 18.83 -37.57 37.09
C LEU A 7 18.89 -37.70 35.56
N GLN A 8 18.93 -38.93 35.04
CA GLN A 8 18.93 -39.20 33.60
C GLN A 8 17.69 -38.62 32.89
N ILE A 9 16.51 -38.79 33.47
CA ILE A 9 15.27 -38.20 32.94
C ILE A 9 15.34 -36.67 32.93
N LEU A 10 15.85 -36.05 34.00
CA LEU A 10 15.99 -34.60 34.09
C LEU A 10 16.94 -34.05 33.00
N THR A 11 18.09 -34.71 32.82
CA THR A 11 19.06 -34.33 31.77
C THR A 11 18.48 -34.46 30.36
N ALA A 12 17.75 -35.54 30.09
CA ALA A 12 17.08 -35.74 28.80
C ALA A 12 16.01 -34.66 28.55
N PHE A 13 15.28 -34.26 29.59
CA PHE A 13 14.30 -33.19 29.51
C PHE A 13 14.97 -31.83 29.21
N ILE A 14 16.04 -31.49 29.93
CA ILE A 14 16.78 -30.25 29.70
C ILE A 14 17.39 -30.21 28.29
N LEU A 15 17.92 -31.33 27.80
CA LEU A 15 18.42 -31.42 26.42
C LEU A 15 17.30 -31.27 25.40
N PHE A 16 16.14 -31.89 25.60
CA PHE A 16 15.02 -31.80 24.65
C PHE A 16 14.44 -30.38 24.58
N PHE A 17 14.18 -29.76 25.73
CA PHE A 17 13.65 -28.38 25.77
C PHE A 17 14.71 -27.34 25.43
N GLY A 18 15.96 -27.55 25.84
CA GLY A 18 17.09 -26.69 25.48
C GLY A 18 17.37 -26.71 23.98
N LEU A 19 17.38 -27.89 23.36
CA LEU A 19 17.57 -28.02 21.91
C LEU A 19 16.38 -27.45 21.14
N SER A 20 15.15 -27.69 21.60
CA SER A 20 13.93 -27.10 21.01
C SER A 20 13.94 -25.57 21.09
N TYR A 21 14.38 -25.01 22.23
CA TYR A 21 14.52 -23.56 22.41
C TYR A 21 15.63 -22.95 21.55
N ILE A 22 16.77 -23.64 21.42
CA ILE A 22 17.82 -23.23 20.49
C ILE A 22 17.27 -23.22 19.07
N VAL A 23 16.68 -24.34 18.60
CA VAL A 23 16.04 -24.44 17.28
C VAL A 23 15.02 -23.31 17.06
N TYR A 24 14.21 -22.96 18.06
CA TYR A 24 13.28 -21.84 17.98
C TYR A 24 13.96 -20.48 17.75
N ILE A 25 15.13 -20.24 18.36
CA ILE A 25 15.88 -18.97 18.21
C ILE A 25 16.64 -18.91 16.88
N ILE A 26 17.22 -20.03 16.42
CA ILE A 26 17.99 -20.07 15.16
C ILE A 26 17.13 -20.10 13.90
N ASN A 27 15.83 -20.37 13.99
CA ASN A 27 14.94 -20.27 12.84
C ASN A 27 14.56 -18.79 12.61
N PRO A 28 15.09 -18.13 11.57
CA PRO A 28 14.66 -16.77 11.24
C PRO A 28 13.16 -16.80 10.93
N LYS A 29 12.41 -15.89 11.56
CA LYS A 29 10.98 -15.77 11.30
C LYS A 29 10.79 -15.32 9.83
N PRO A 30 9.76 -15.83 9.14
CA PRO A 30 9.55 -15.52 7.73
C PRO A 30 9.36 -14.02 7.52
N LEU A 31 10.07 -13.48 6.53
CA LEU A 31 9.96 -12.10 6.10
C LEU A 31 8.54 -11.84 5.59
N THR A 32 7.94 -10.73 6.00
CA THR A 32 6.66 -10.28 5.42
C THR A 32 6.87 -8.96 4.72
N LEU A 33 6.49 -8.91 3.44
CA LEU A 33 6.56 -7.69 2.66
C LEU A 33 5.14 -7.22 2.39
N VAL A 34 4.91 -5.92 2.53
CA VAL A 34 3.62 -5.29 2.29
C VAL A 34 3.81 -4.12 1.36
N SER A 35 3.24 -4.23 0.16
CA SER A 35 3.22 -3.17 -0.83
C SER A 35 1.90 -2.41 -0.75
N ILE A 36 1.99 -1.08 -0.69
CA ILE A 36 0.87 -0.14 -0.70
C ILE A 36 0.98 0.69 -1.99
N SER A 37 0.09 0.43 -2.94
CA SER A 37 0.02 1.13 -4.23
C SER A 37 -1.16 2.09 -4.25
N ILE A 38 -0.86 3.37 -4.07
CA ILE A 38 -1.78 4.51 -4.24
C ILE A 38 -1.54 5.16 -5.60
N ASN A 39 -0.38 4.87 -6.24
CA ASN A 39 0.30 5.71 -7.22
C ASN A 39 0.67 7.05 -6.56
N PRO A 40 1.54 7.03 -5.53
CA PRO A 40 2.81 6.27 -5.41
C PRO A 40 2.77 4.82 -4.89
N ASP A 41 3.89 4.10 -5.05
CA ASP A 41 4.11 2.71 -4.61
C ASP A 41 5.18 2.62 -3.50
N VAL A 42 4.77 2.25 -2.29
CA VAL A 42 5.67 2.06 -1.13
C VAL A 42 5.65 0.61 -0.68
N GLU A 43 6.81 0.03 -0.45
CA GLU A 43 6.95 -1.31 0.12
C GLU A 43 7.53 -1.26 1.53
N LEU A 44 6.98 -2.08 2.41
CA LEU A 44 7.38 -2.20 3.81
C LEU A 44 7.78 -3.63 4.09
N VAL A 45 8.97 -3.80 4.66
CA VAL A 45 9.42 -5.09 5.19
C VAL A 45 9.13 -5.09 6.68
N VAL A 46 8.40 -6.10 7.16
CA VAL A 46 7.98 -6.19 8.56
C VAL A 46 8.37 -7.53 9.17
N ASN A 47 8.69 -7.51 10.45
CA ASN A 47 8.91 -8.74 11.21
C ASN A 47 7.59 -9.38 11.69
N SER A 48 7.71 -10.47 12.43
CA SER A 48 6.56 -11.23 12.94
C SER A 48 5.65 -10.46 13.88
N ASP A 49 6.17 -9.40 14.50
CA ASP A 49 5.42 -8.55 15.43
C ASP A 49 4.77 -7.39 14.68
N TYR A 50 4.81 -7.42 13.34
CA TYR A 50 4.31 -6.41 12.42
C TYR A 50 4.96 -5.05 12.61
N ILE A 51 6.24 -5.04 13.03
CA ILE A 51 7.06 -3.83 13.12
C ILE A 51 7.84 -3.67 11.83
N VAL A 52 7.84 -2.45 11.29
CA VAL A 52 8.57 -2.08 10.07
C VAL A 52 10.07 -2.09 10.33
N GLU A 53 10.80 -2.88 9.55
CA GLU A 53 12.26 -2.98 9.59
C GLU A 53 12.91 -2.26 8.41
N GLU A 54 12.19 -2.16 7.28
CA GLU A 54 12.66 -1.47 6.08
C GLU A 54 11.52 -0.82 5.32
N VAL A 55 11.83 0.30 4.66
CA VAL A 55 10.92 1.06 3.80
C VAL A 55 11.59 1.18 2.44
N LEU A 56 10.87 0.83 1.38
CA LEU A 56 11.35 0.91 0.02
C LEU A 56 10.39 1.76 -0.84
N PRO A 57 10.76 3.00 -1.18
CA PRO A 57 10.01 3.82 -2.14
C PRO A 57 10.28 3.30 -3.57
N ILE A 58 9.30 2.63 -4.16
CA ILE A 58 9.49 1.91 -5.43
C ILE A 58 9.61 2.90 -6.61
N ASN A 59 8.82 3.97 -6.61
CA ASN A 59 8.84 5.02 -7.63
C ASN A 59 9.21 6.41 -7.06
N GLU A 60 9.46 7.37 -7.96
CA GLU A 60 9.89 8.73 -7.58
C GLU A 60 8.86 9.44 -6.69
N GLU A 61 7.58 9.28 -7.00
CA GLU A 61 6.50 9.85 -6.19
C GLU A 61 6.49 9.25 -4.77
N ALA A 62 6.92 7.99 -4.60
CA ALA A 62 7.06 7.38 -3.29
C ALA A 62 8.23 7.97 -2.51
N ASP A 63 9.34 8.31 -3.18
CA ASP A 63 10.46 9.01 -2.54
C ASP A 63 10.00 10.35 -1.97
N VAL A 64 9.19 11.09 -2.74
CA VAL A 64 8.62 12.38 -2.34
C VAL A 64 7.75 12.25 -1.10
N ILE A 65 6.74 11.37 -1.10
CA ILE A 65 5.80 11.27 0.02
C ILE A 65 6.42 10.65 1.28
N THR A 66 7.50 9.89 1.16
CA THR A 66 8.19 9.24 2.29
C THR A 66 9.41 10.02 2.82
N SER A 67 9.83 11.08 2.13
CA SER A 67 11.08 11.84 2.39
C SER A 67 11.26 12.32 3.84
N ASP A 68 10.19 12.60 4.56
CA ASP A 68 10.16 13.11 5.94
C ASP A 68 9.45 12.16 6.92
N LEU A 69 9.04 10.97 6.47
CA LEU A 69 8.32 10.02 7.30
C LEU A 69 9.28 9.15 8.13
N GLU A 70 9.02 9.09 9.43
CA GLU A 70 9.63 8.11 10.34
C GLU A 70 8.72 6.88 10.42
N LEU A 71 9.09 5.82 9.70
CA LEU A 71 8.28 4.59 9.59
C LEU A 71 8.97 3.37 10.20
N ILE A 72 10.31 3.30 10.16
CA ILE A 72 11.07 2.18 10.74
C ILE A 72 10.87 2.15 12.26
N GLY A 73 10.59 0.97 12.80
CA GLY A 73 10.27 0.76 14.21
C GLY A 73 8.79 0.98 14.56
N GLU A 74 7.98 1.47 13.63
CA GLU A 74 6.54 1.58 13.84
C GLU A 74 5.80 0.28 13.52
N SER A 75 4.58 0.15 14.04
CA SER A 75 3.68 -0.89 13.56
C SER A 75 3.30 -0.63 12.10
N ILE A 76 3.14 -1.71 11.31
CA ILE A 76 2.66 -1.62 9.91
C ILE A 76 1.38 -0.81 9.79
N TYR A 77 0.50 -0.87 10.79
CA TYR A 77 -0.76 -0.15 10.81
C TYR A 77 -0.55 1.36 10.89
N THR A 78 0.34 1.81 11.79
CA THR A 78 0.68 3.23 11.93
C THR A 78 1.45 3.74 10.73
N ALA A 79 2.44 2.97 10.25
CA ALA A 79 3.21 3.33 9.06
C ALA A 79 2.31 3.48 7.82
N THR A 80 1.36 2.56 7.65
CA THR A 80 0.37 2.62 6.57
C THR A 80 -0.51 3.87 6.66
N GLU A 81 -0.98 4.24 7.85
CA GLU A 81 -1.77 5.46 8.06
C GLU A 81 -0.97 6.71 7.69
N LYS A 82 0.31 6.79 8.08
CA LYS A 82 1.21 7.89 7.72
C LYS A 82 1.42 8.00 6.21
N ILE A 83 1.61 6.88 5.52
CA ILE A 83 1.76 6.85 4.05
C ILE A 83 0.47 7.35 3.38
N VAL A 84 -0.69 6.88 3.83
CA VAL A 84 -1.99 7.33 3.31
C VAL A 84 -2.21 8.83 3.59
N ASP A 85 -1.83 9.31 4.76
CA ASP A 85 -1.93 10.73 5.12
C ASP A 85 -1.02 11.59 4.25
N ALA A 86 0.23 11.19 4.04
CA ALA A 86 1.15 11.88 3.14
C ALA A 86 0.60 11.93 1.71
N ALA A 87 -0.03 10.86 1.22
CA ALA A 87 -0.68 10.83 -0.08
C ALA A 87 -1.92 11.76 -0.17
N VAL A 88 -2.69 11.91 0.92
CA VAL A 88 -3.80 12.87 1.01
C VAL A 88 -3.29 14.32 1.06
N GLU A 89 -2.20 14.57 1.77
CA GLU A 89 -1.60 15.89 1.92
C GLU A 89 -1.01 16.40 0.60
N THR A 90 -0.38 15.52 -0.15
CA THR A 90 0.24 15.81 -1.46
C THR A 90 -0.72 15.73 -2.65
N GLY A 91 -1.94 15.21 -2.44
CA GLY A 91 -2.99 15.17 -3.47
C GLY A 91 -3.00 13.93 -4.36
N PHE A 92 -2.15 12.93 -4.09
CA PHE A 92 -2.26 11.60 -4.72
C PHE A 92 -3.56 10.88 -4.34
N ILE A 93 -4.09 11.18 -3.14
CA ILE A 93 -5.48 10.88 -2.77
C ILE A 93 -6.25 12.20 -2.73
N ASP A 94 -7.16 12.39 -3.67
CA ASP A 94 -8.04 13.56 -3.73
C ASP A 94 -9.37 13.26 -3.06
N GLU A 95 -9.61 13.84 -1.88
CA GLU A 95 -10.84 13.64 -1.11
C GLU A 95 -12.14 14.09 -1.83
N TYR A 96 -12.02 14.80 -2.95
CA TYR A 96 -13.11 15.24 -3.83
C TYR A 96 -13.13 14.54 -5.20
N SER A 97 -12.47 13.38 -5.30
CA SER A 97 -12.43 12.52 -6.48
C SER A 97 -12.98 11.12 -6.20
N ASP A 98 -13.69 10.55 -7.18
CA ASP A 98 -14.14 9.15 -7.19
C ASP A 98 -13.10 8.18 -7.79
N LYS A 99 -11.93 8.71 -8.18
CA LYS A 99 -10.84 7.95 -8.82
C LYS A 99 -9.84 7.36 -7.85
N ASN A 100 -9.92 7.68 -6.56
CA ASN A 100 -9.01 7.15 -5.55
C ASN A 100 -9.07 5.62 -5.51
N THR A 101 -7.92 4.98 -5.66
CA THR A 101 -7.76 3.53 -5.56
C THR A 101 -6.50 3.23 -4.76
N ILE A 102 -6.59 2.30 -3.83
CA ILE A 102 -5.46 1.80 -3.06
C ILE A 102 -5.42 0.29 -3.20
N ILE A 103 -4.26 -0.23 -3.60
CA ILE A 103 -4.04 -1.66 -3.77
C ILE A 103 -3.01 -2.11 -2.74
N VAL A 104 -3.39 -3.09 -1.92
CA VAL A 104 -2.50 -3.71 -0.93
C VAL A 104 -2.10 -5.09 -1.43
N THR A 105 -0.81 -5.38 -1.45
CA THR A 105 -0.28 -6.71 -1.75
C THR A 105 0.60 -7.14 -0.59
N ALA A 106 0.32 -8.30 0.01
CA ALA A 106 1.25 -8.90 0.97
C ALA A 106 2.03 -10.06 0.34
N VAL A 107 3.25 -10.29 0.80
CA VAL A 107 4.08 -11.44 0.47
C VAL A 107 4.55 -12.10 1.77
N ASN A 108 4.31 -13.40 1.87
CA ASN A 108 4.85 -14.27 2.92
C ASN A 108 4.86 -15.71 2.39
N GLU A 109 5.82 -16.53 2.84
CA GLU A 109 5.88 -17.97 2.53
C GLU A 109 4.66 -18.73 3.08
N GLU A 110 4.21 -18.34 4.27
CA GLU A 110 3.00 -18.87 4.89
C GLU A 110 1.77 -18.13 4.35
N GLU A 111 0.98 -18.85 3.54
CA GLU A 111 -0.27 -18.39 2.92
C GLU A 111 -1.24 -17.74 3.92
N GLN A 112 -1.37 -18.31 5.13
CA GLN A 112 -2.27 -17.80 6.16
C GLN A 112 -1.76 -16.50 6.78
N ALA A 113 -0.45 -16.38 7.01
CA ALA A 113 0.16 -15.15 7.49
C ALA A 113 -0.01 -14.03 6.45
N ARG A 114 0.24 -14.33 5.16
CA ARG A 114 0.05 -13.39 4.05
C ARG A 114 -1.38 -12.85 3.98
N LYS A 115 -2.38 -13.73 3.98
CA LYS A 115 -3.80 -13.33 3.92
C LYS A 115 -4.20 -12.48 5.13
N ARG A 116 -3.77 -12.89 6.32
CA ARG A 116 -4.08 -12.19 7.57
C ARG A 116 -3.55 -10.76 7.57
N ILE A 117 -2.29 -10.55 7.22
CA ILE A 117 -1.72 -9.20 7.23
C ILE A 117 -2.35 -8.32 6.15
N GLU A 118 -2.57 -8.86 4.96
CA GLU A 118 -3.22 -8.15 3.84
C GLU A 118 -4.62 -7.66 4.23
N GLU A 119 -5.44 -8.54 4.81
CA GLU A 119 -6.79 -8.20 5.27
C GLU A 119 -6.77 -7.12 6.35
N LYS A 120 -5.89 -7.23 7.34
CA LYS A 120 -5.80 -6.24 8.42
C LYS A 120 -5.30 -4.88 7.95
N VAL A 121 -4.35 -4.85 7.00
CA VAL A 121 -3.86 -3.58 6.42
C VAL A 121 -4.96 -2.92 5.60
N VAL A 122 -5.70 -3.69 4.79
CA VAL A 122 -6.87 -3.17 4.05
C VAL A 122 -7.93 -2.60 5.00
N GLU A 123 -8.31 -3.34 6.04
CA GLU A 123 -9.29 -2.89 7.03
C GLU A 123 -8.84 -1.60 7.74
N ARG A 124 -7.55 -1.53 8.08
CA ARG A 124 -6.95 -0.34 8.70
C ARG A 124 -7.06 0.88 7.79
N ILE A 125 -6.65 0.76 6.52
CA ILE A 125 -6.74 1.84 5.54
C ILE A 125 -8.19 2.30 5.36
N GLN A 126 -9.12 1.35 5.19
CA GLN A 126 -10.54 1.65 5.02
C GLN A 126 -11.09 2.42 6.22
N THR A 127 -10.78 1.97 7.43
CA THR A 127 -11.21 2.62 8.67
C THR A 127 -10.63 4.04 8.77
N HIS A 128 -9.32 4.18 8.55
CA HIS A 128 -8.62 5.47 8.60
C HIS A 128 -9.24 6.49 7.65
N LEU A 129 -9.41 6.14 6.37
CA LEU A 129 -10.05 6.99 5.37
C LEU A 129 -11.51 7.33 5.70
N GLN A 130 -12.27 6.35 6.22
CA GLN A 130 -13.65 6.57 6.64
C GLN A 130 -13.76 7.59 7.77
N THR A 131 -12.87 7.55 8.77
CA THR A 131 -12.86 8.54 9.87
C THR A 131 -12.65 9.97 9.35
N LYS A 132 -11.87 10.12 8.27
CA LYS A 132 -11.58 11.39 7.59
C LYS A 132 -12.63 11.78 6.56
N LYS A 133 -13.65 10.94 6.31
CA LYS A 133 -14.64 11.12 5.23
C LYS A 133 -13.95 11.31 3.87
N ILE A 134 -12.94 10.48 3.63
CA ILE A 134 -12.26 10.35 2.35
C ILE A 134 -12.70 9.00 1.80
N TYR A 135 -13.26 9.00 0.60
CA TYR A 135 -13.78 7.77 -0.01
C TYR A 135 -12.79 7.28 -1.07
N SER A 136 -12.45 6.00 -1.00
CA SER A 136 -11.52 5.34 -1.90
C SER A 136 -11.90 3.87 -2.10
N LEU A 137 -11.56 3.33 -3.27
CA LEU A 137 -11.63 1.90 -3.50
C LEU A 137 -10.34 1.24 -2.97
N VAL A 138 -10.43 0.56 -1.82
CA VAL A 138 -9.31 -0.19 -1.24
C VAL A 138 -9.48 -1.67 -1.53
N VAL A 139 -8.55 -2.24 -2.29
CA VAL A 139 -8.59 -3.65 -2.72
C VAL A 139 -7.30 -4.35 -2.38
N LYS A 140 -7.40 -5.68 -2.21
CA LYS A 140 -6.24 -6.55 -2.10
C LYS A 140 -5.86 -7.08 -3.48
N ASN A 141 -4.56 -7.15 -3.74
CA ASN A 141 -4.01 -7.86 -4.88
C ASN A 141 -3.74 -9.30 -4.45
N GLY A 142 -4.78 -10.13 -4.55
CA GLY A 142 -4.70 -11.52 -4.11
C GLY A 142 -3.87 -12.40 -5.06
N VAL A 143 -3.63 -13.62 -4.60
CA VAL A 143 -3.12 -14.70 -5.45
C VAL A 143 -4.24 -15.18 -6.38
N ASN A 144 -4.08 -14.99 -7.68
CA ASN A 144 -4.98 -15.49 -8.71
C ASN A 144 -4.50 -16.82 -9.31
N ASP A 145 -5.20 -17.32 -10.34
CA ASP A 145 -4.86 -18.59 -10.98
C ASP A 145 -3.55 -18.56 -11.76
N GLU A 146 -3.17 -17.42 -12.36
CA GLU A 146 -1.87 -17.30 -13.05
C GLU A 146 -0.72 -17.35 -12.05
N ILE A 147 -0.78 -16.58 -10.97
CA ILE A 147 0.18 -16.66 -9.86
C ILE A 147 0.23 -18.08 -9.30
N ARG A 148 -0.92 -18.76 -9.12
CA ARG A 148 -0.96 -20.16 -8.67
C ARG A 148 -0.30 -21.10 -9.67
N GLN A 149 -0.54 -20.91 -10.96
CA GLN A 149 0.00 -21.78 -12.01
C GLN A 149 1.51 -21.57 -12.15
N ALA A 150 1.97 -20.33 -12.20
CA ALA A 150 3.38 -19.98 -12.26
C ALA A 150 4.10 -20.48 -10.98
N ALA A 151 3.55 -20.22 -9.78
CA ALA A 151 4.11 -20.74 -8.54
C ALA A 151 4.23 -22.28 -8.53
N LYS A 152 3.25 -22.99 -9.10
CA LYS A 152 3.32 -24.45 -9.27
C LYS A 152 4.37 -24.88 -10.29
N GLN A 153 4.48 -24.18 -11.41
CA GLN A 153 5.46 -24.46 -12.48
C GLN A 153 6.89 -24.39 -11.93
N PHE A 154 7.17 -23.36 -11.12
CA PHE A 154 8.47 -23.17 -10.49
C PHE A 154 8.63 -23.88 -9.14
N ASN A 155 7.58 -24.57 -8.66
CA ASN A 155 7.56 -25.25 -7.35
C ASN A 155 7.93 -24.33 -6.17
N ILE A 156 7.34 -23.13 -6.14
CA ILE A 156 7.54 -22.11 -5.09
C ILE A 156 6.22 -21.69 -4.42
N SER A 157 6.31 -20.89 -3.36
CA SER A 157 5.12 -20.32 -2.71
C SER A 157 4.47 -19.22 -3.58
N ASN A 158 3.16 -19.05 -3.45
CA ASN A 158 2.46 -17.96 -4.15
C ASN A 158 3.00 -16.57 -3.74
N GLY A 159 3.41 -16.41 -2.48
CA GLY A 159 4.02 -15.17 -2.01
C GLY A 159 5.34 -14.89 -2.73
N LYS A 160 6.20 -15.90 -2.88
CA LYS A 160 7.45 -15.76 -3.63
C LYS A 160 7.18 -15.40 -5.10
N MET A 161 6.17 -16.00 -5.73
CA MET A 161 5.79 -15.65 -7.09
C MET A 161 5.29 -14.19 -7.22
N LEU A 162 4.51 -13.69 -6.26
CA LEU A 162 4.12 -12.27 -6.22
C LEU A 162 5.35 -11.34 -6.16
N LEU A 163 6.38 -11.73 -5.40
CA LEU A 163 7.63 -10.97 -5.29
C LEU A 163 8.45 -11.02 -6.59
N ILE A 164 8.51 -12.18 -7.26
CA ILE A 164 9.17 -12.32 -8.56
C ILE A 164 8.51 -11.39 -9.59
N ASN A 165 7.18 -11.42 -9.69
CA ASN A 165 6.45 -10.52 -10.59
C ASN A 165 6.71 -9.05 -10.26
N ARG A 166 6.84 -8.71 -8.98
CA ARG A 166 7.21 -7.35 -8.55
C ARG A 166 8.61 -6.97 -9.03
N ALA A 167 9.60 -7.86 -8.86
CA ALA A 167 10.95 -7.63 -9.34
C ALA A 167 10.99 -7.39 -10.86
N ILE A 168 10.26 -8.19 -11.64
CA ILE A 168 10.17 -8.06 -13.10
C ILE A 168 9.48 -6.75 -13.52
N ILE A 169 8.44 -6.31 -12.81
CA ILE A 169 7.80 -5.01 -13.08
C ILE A 169 8.80 -3.86 -12.87
N ILE A 170 9.67 -3.96 -11.87
CA ILE A 170 10.67 -2.93 -11.55
C ILE A 170 11.83 -2.99 -12.55
N ASN A 171 12.29 -4.18 -12.91
CA ASN A 171 13.32 -4.40 -13.90
C ASN A 171 12.92 -5.54 -14.86
N PRO A 172 12.40 -5.20 -16.06
CA PRO A 172 11.98 -6.18 -17.06
C PRO A 172 13.11 -7.04 -17.66
N GLU A 173 14.37 -6.73 -17.38
CA GLU A 173 15.53 -7.51 -17.84
C GLU A 173 15.81 -8.74 -16.95
N LEU A 174 15.16 -8.84 -15.78
CA LEU A 174 15.30 -9.99 -14.87
C LEU A 174 14.60 -11.25 -15.40
N SER A 175 15.25 -12.40 -15.23
CA SER A 175 14.67 -13.70 -15.58
C SER A 175 13.80 -14.26 -14.45
N GLU A 176 12.56 -14.64 -14.78
CA GLU A 176 11.66 -15.32 -13.84
C GLU A 176 12.27 -16.65 -13.32
N GLU A 177 12.94 -17.40 -14.20
CA GLU A 177 13.61 -18.66 -13.89
C GLU A 177 14.74 -18.47 -12.88
N GLU A 178 15.58 -17.45 -13.06
CA GLU A 178 16.70 -17.16 -12.15
C GLU A 178 16.19 -16.71 -10.78
N LEU A 179 15.16 -15.84 -10.76
CA LEU A 179 14.54 -15.39 -9.51
C LEU A 179 13.83 -16.53 -8.78
N ALA A 180 13.29 -17.51 -9.50
CA ALA A 180 12.65 -18.68 -8.90
C ALA A 180 13.63 -19.54 -8.09
N ASP A 181 14.91 -19.56 -8.43
CA ASP A 181 15.95 -20.28 -7.68
C ASP A 181 16.48 -19.49 -6.47
N MET A 182 16.24 -18.18 -6.40
CA MET A 182 16.69 -17.30 -5.32
C MET A 182 15.77 -17.38 -4.08
N SER A 183 16.30 -17.14 -2.89
CA SER A 183 15.48 -16.94 -1.68
C SER A 183 14.70 -15.62 -1.75
N ILE A 184 13.62 -15.49 -0.97
CA ILE A 184 12.85 -14.24 -0.86
C ILE A 184 13.75 -13.06 -0.49
N LYS A 185 14.72 -13.29 0.41
CA LYS A 185 15.67 -12.25 0.84
C LYS A 185 16.58 -11.79 -0.29
N GLU A 186 17.00 -12.71 -1.16
CA GLU A 186 17.85 -12.38 -2.31
C GLU A 186 17.05 -11.62 -3.38
N ILE A 187 15.81 -12.02 -3.67
CA ILE A 187 14.94 -11.26 -4.57
C ILE A 187 14.70 -9.85 -4.02
N GLN A 188 14.51 -9.72 -2.71
CA GLN A 188 14.35 -8.42 -2.05
C GLN A 188 15.60 -7.55 -2.20
N ALA A 189 16.79 -8.15 -2.09
CA ALA A 189 18.04 -7.43 -2.32
C ALA A 189 18.12 -6.93 -3.77
N VAL A 190 17.75 -7.75 -4.76
CA VAL A 190 17.68 -7.32 -6.17
C VAL A 190 16.76 -6.12 -6.36
N ILE A 191 15.56 -6.15 -5.77
CA ILE A 191 14.62 -5.01 -5.85
C ILE A 191 15.23 -3.75 -5.23
N LYS A 192 15.81 -3.89 -4.04
CA LYS A 192 16.48 -2.79 -3.34
C LYS A 192 17.64 -2.20 -4.14
N ASP A 193 18.44 -3.04 -4.76
CA ASP A 193 19.58 -2.61 -5.57
C ASP A 193 19.09 -1.82 -6.80
N ASN A 194 18.02 -2.27 -7.47
CA ASN A 194 17.41 -1.51 -8.57
C ASN A 194 16.88 -0.14 -8.13
N VAL A 195 16.24 -0.04 -6.96
CA VAL A 195 15.80 1.25 -6.40
C VAL A 195 17.00 2.14 -6.07
N SER A 196 18.06 1.57 -5.50
CA SER A 196 19.28 2.30 -5.14
C SER A 196 20.04 2.77 -6.39
N GLU A 197 20.08 1.97 -7.45
CA GLU A 197 20.67 2.35 -8.74
C GLU A 197 19.90 3.48 -9.42
N ARG A 198 18.57 3.49 -9.32
CA ARG A 198 17.73 4.62 -9.78
C ARG A 198 18.16 5.92 -9.10
N HIS A 199 18.49 5.87 -7.81
CA HIS A 199 19.02 7.02 -7.08
C HIS A 199 20.47 7.34 -7.45
N ALA A 200 21.34 6.34 -7.61
CA ALA A 200 22.75 6.55 -7.95
C ALA A 200 22.98 7.10 -9.38
N LYS A 201 22.00 6.91 -10.28
CA LYS A 201 21.97 7.60 -11.59
C LYS A 201 21.80 9.11 -11.45
N ARG A 202 21.26 9.56 -10.31
CA ARG A 202 21.23 10.98 -9.94
C ARG A 202 22.62 11.34 -9.40
N LYS A 203 23.11 12.52 -9.75
CA LYS A 203 24.49 12.96 -9.40
C LYS A 203 24.60 13.41 -7.93
N GLU A 204 23.46 13.56 -7.29
CA GLU A 204 23.25 14.03 -5.94
C GLU A 204 23.42 12.89 -4.92
N SER A 205 23.88 13.23 -3.71
CA SER A 205 23.89 12.32 -2.58
C SER A 205 22.48 12.02 -2.08
N ILE A 206 22.29 10.91 -1.36
CA ILE A 206 20.99 10.54 -0.75
C ILE A 206 20.44 11.65 0.14
N ASN A 207 21.30 12.37 0.88
CA ASN A 207 20.86 13.48 1.72
C ASN A 207 20.39 14.68 0.90
N GLU A 208 21.06 14.99 -0.21
CA GLU A 208 20.63 16.07 -1.12
C GLU A 208 19.32 15.69 -1.83
N LEU A 209 19.18 14.46 -2.30
CA LEU A 209 17.94 13.95 -2.87
C LEU A 209 16.78 14.05 -1.88
N ARG A 210 17.03 13.74 -0.61
CA ARG A 210 16.03 13.86 0.45
C ARG A 210 15.54 15.29 0.63
N GLU A 211 16.41 16.29 0.56
CA GLU A 211 15.99 17.69 0.64
C GLU A 211 15.22 18.13 -0.62
N ILE A 212 15.66 17.71 -1.81
CA ILE A 212 14.92 17.94 -3.06
C ILE A 212 13.49 17.38 -2.98
N TRP A 213 13.35 16.15 -2.50
CA TRP A 213 12.03 15.51 -2.35
C TRP A 213 11.14 16.19 -1.31
N LYS A 214 11.71 16.76 -0.25
CA LYS A 214 10.94 17.58 0.69
C LYS A 214 10.43 18.86 0.05
N GLU A 215 11.28 19.54 -0.72
CA GLU A 215 10.86 20.74 -1.48
C GLU A 215 9.76 20.40 -2.49
N GLU A 216 9.90 19.29 -3.21
CA GLU A 216 8.88 18.79 -4.13
C GLU A 216 7.57 18.45 -3.40
N LYS A 217 7.66 17.80 -2.24
CA LYS A 217 6.50 17.51 -1.37
C LYS A 217 5.80 18.81 -0.95
N ASP A 218 6.54 19.84 -0.57
CA ASP A 218 6.01 21.14 -0.19
C ASP A 218 5.30 21.83 -1.37
N GLU A 219 5.85 21.75 -2.58
CA GLU A 219 5.21 22.27 -3.80
C GLU A 219 3.92 21.52 -4.16
N LEU A 220 3.89 20.19 -3.99
CA LEU A 220 2.67 19.40 -4.14
C LEU A 220 1.59 19.83 -3.13
N ILE A 221 1.96 20.03 -1.87
CA ILE A 221 1.04 20.50 -0.83
C ILE A 221 0.50 21.90 -1.16
N LYS A 222 1.35 22.82 -1.63
CA LYS A 222 0.93 24.16 -2.08
C LYS A 222 -0.04 24.07 -3.25
N THR A 223 0.27 23.23 -4.24
CA THR A 223 -0.57 23.00 -5.43
C THR A 223 -1.93 22.44 -5.02
N LYS A 224 -1.95 21.44 -4.13
CA LYS A 224 -3.20 20.86 -3.60
C LYS A 224 -4.04 21.90 -2.85
N ARG A 225 -3.40 22.76 -2.05
CA ARG A 225 -4.08 23.87 -1.37
C ARG A 225 -4.71 24.85 -2.37
N LYS A 226 -3.98 25.23 -3.42
CA LYS A 226 -4.50 26.09 -4.48
C LYS A 226 -5.70 25.46 -5.19
N ASN A 227 -5.57 24.20 -5.62
CA ASN A 227 -6.66 23.47 -6.29
C ASN A 227 -7.93 23.40 -5.41
N PHE A 228 -7.76 23.29 -4.09
CA PHE A 228 -8.88 23.33 -3.16
C PHE A 228 -9.55 24.70 -3.07
N GLU A 229 -8.79 25.79 -3.10
CA GLU A 229 -9.36 27.14 -3.17
C GLU A 229 -10.08 27.39 -4.51
N ASP A 230 -9.50 26.91 -5.62
CA ASP A 230 -10.12 26.99 -6.95
C ASP A 230 -11.45 26.19 -6.99
N LEU A 231 -11.48 25.00 -6.37
CA LEU A 231 -12.71 24.21 -6.22
C LEU A 231 -13.78 24.95 -5.39
N LYS A 232 -13.40 25.63 -4.31
CA LYS A 232 -14.36 26.45 -3.53
C LYS A 232 -14.92 27.59 -4.37
N ALA A 233 -14.09 28.25 -5.17
CA ALA A 233 -14.50 29.33 -6.04
C ALA A 233 -15.48 28.83 -7.11
N SER A 234 -15.19 27.71 -7.78
CA SER A 234 -16.08 27.12 -8.78
C SER A 234 -17.44 26.71 -8.18
N LEU A 235 -17.42 26.17 -6.96
CA LEU A 235 -18.63 25.85 -6.21
C LEU A 235 -19.44 27.08 -5.81
N LEU A 236 -18.89 28.30 -5.81
CA LEU A 236 -19.67 29.52 -5.62
C LEU A 236 -20.26 30.03 -6.95
N GLU A 237 -19.51 29.96 -8.04
CA GLU A 237 -19.93 30.45 -9.37
C GLU A 237 -21.09 29.65 -9.98
N GLU A 238 -21.16 28.33 -9.73
CA GLU A 238 -22.29 27.48 -10.17
C GLU A 238 -23.63 27.86 -9.49
N SER A 239 -23.64 28.77 -8.51
CA SER A 239 -24.87 29.29 -7.91
C SER A 239 -25.48 30.37 -8.80
N THR A 240 -26.71 30.21 -9.26
CA THR A 240 -27.54 31.30 -9.83
C THR A 240 -28.00 32.32 -8.76
N VAL A 241 -27.23 32.48 -7.68
CA VAL A 241 -27.58 33.27 -6.49
C VAL A 241 -26.76 34.55 -6.50
N ASN A 242 -27.36 35.68 -6.11
CA ASN A 242 -26.65 36.96 -6.02
C ASN A 242 -25.60 36.92 -4.88
N LEU A 243 -24.36 36.57 -5.25
CA LEU A 243 -23.21 36.47 -4.36
C LEU A 243 -22.82 37.80 -3.70
N GLU A 244 -23.21 38.94 -4.28
CA GLU A 244 -22.87 40.28 -3.75
C GLU A 244 -23.68 40.62 -2.50
N SER A 245 -24.90 40.09 -2.37
CA SER A 245 -25.78 40.31 -1.21
C SER A 245 -25.51 39.40 -0.01
N MET A 246 -24.65 38.39 -0.16
CA MET A 246 -24.39 37.39 0.88
C MET A 246 -23.24 37.80 1.81
N THR A 247 -23.44 37.59 3.11
CA THR A 247 -22.36 37.72 4.11
C THR A 247 -21.31 36.62 3.93
N LYS A 248 -20.11 36.84 4.49
CA LYS A 248 -19.04 35.84 4.50
C LYS A 248 -19.49 34.49 5.09
N GLU A 249 -20.20 34.53 6.21
CA GLU A 249 -20.72 33.34 6.90
C GLU A 249 -21.73 32.57 6.04
N GLN A 250 -22.59 33.27 5.32
CA GLN A 250 -23.55 32.64 4.40
C GLN A 250 -22.83 31.94 3.24
N LYS A 251 -21.77 32.53 2.70
CA LYS A 251 -20.93 31.92 1.66
C LYS A 251 -20.22 30.67 2.19
N GLU A 252 -19.62 30.75 3.37
CA GLU A 252 -18.93 29.62 4.01
C GLU A 252 -19.89 28.44 4.28
N LYS A 253 -21.10 28.73 4.77
CA LYS A 253 -22.13 27.70 4.98
C LYS A 253 -22.53 27.02 3.67
N MET A 254 -22.74 27.80 2.61
CA MET A 254 -23.10 27.27 1.29
C MET A 254 -21.99 26.38 0.71
N ILE A 255 -20.72 26.81 0.80
CA ILE A 255 -19.57 26.00 0.38
C ILE A 255 -19.54 24.69 1.16
N SER A 256 -19.69 24.74 2.49
CA SER A 256 -19.71 23.54 3.35
C SER A 256 -20.80 22.55 2.94
N GLU A 257 -22.01 23.04 2.67
CA GLU A 257 -23.13 22.20 2.22
C GLU A 257 -22.87 21.56 0.85
N ARG A 258 -22.31 22.32 -0.10
CA ARG A 258 -21.94 21.80 -1.43
C ARG A 258 -20.81 20.77 -1.37
N LEU A 259 -19.76 21.04 -0.59
CA LEU A 259 -18.66 20.08 -0.39
C LEU A 259 -19.18 18.79 0.24
N LYS A 260 -20.12 18.88 1.19
CA LYS A 260 -20.77 17.70 1.78
C LYS A 260 -21.60 16.94 0.74
N ALA A 261 -22.37 17.63 -0.09
CA ALA A 261 -23.15 17.01 -1.16
C ALA A 261 -22.23 16.29 -2.16
N ARG A 262 -21.14 16.93 -2.59
CA ARG A 262 -20.13 16.33 -3.46
C ARG A 262 -19.49 15.08 -2.85
N LYS A 263 -19.12 15.13 -1.56
CA LYS A 263 -18.60 13.95 -0.83
C LYS A 263 -19.61 12.80 -0.80
N ASN A 264 -20.90 13.08 -0.62
CA ASN A 264 -21.94 12.05 -0.66
C ASN A 264 -22.11 11.43 -2.06
N GLU A 265 -22.01 12.24 -3.11
CA GLU A 265 -22.05 11.75 -4.49
C GLU A 265 -20.87 10.82 -4.79
N ILE A 266 -19.66 11.25 -4.41
CA ILE A 266 -18.44 10.44 -4.54
C ILE A 266 -18.59 9.11 -3.80
N LYS A 267 -19.10 9.15 -2.56
CA LYS A 267 -19.38 7.93 -1.79
C LYS A 267 -20.30 6.99 -2.56
N ALA A 268 -21.42 7.49 -3.08
CA ALA A 268 -22.38 6.68 -3.82
C ALA A 268 -21.78 6.06 -5.09
N ARG A 269 -20.91 6.80 -5.79
CA ARG A 269 -20.19 6.28 -6.97
C ARG A 269 -19.19 5.19 -6.58
N ILE A 270 -18.41 5.40 -5.51
CA ILE A 270 -17.46 4.41 -5.01
C ILE A 270 -18.16 3.14 -4.53
N ASP A 271 -19.30 3.26 -3.85
CA ASP A 271 -20.08 2.09 -3.41
C ASP A 271 -20.52 1.25 -4.63
N LYS A 272 -20.98 1.88 -5.73
CA LYS A 272 -21.32 1.18 -6.98
C LYS A 272 -20.10 0.51 -7.63
N VAL A 273 -18.96 1.20 -7.66
CA VAL A 273 -17.72 0.64 -8.21
C VAL A 273 -17.27 -0.56 -7.38
N LYS A 274 -17.31 -0.44 -6.04
CA LYS A 274 -16.92 -1.52 -5.13
C LYS A 274 -17.73 -2.78 -5.35
N GLU A 275 -19.06 -2.66 -5.49
CA GLU A 275 -19.93 -3.80 -5.79
C GLU A 275 -19.60 -4.48 -7.13
N ALA A 276 -19.31 -3.70 -8.17
CA ALA A 276 -18.92 -4.25 -9.47
C ALA A 276 -17.53 -4.91 -9.42
N VAL A 277 -16.60 -4.33 -8.66
CA VAL A 277 -15.22 -4.80 -8.49
C VAL A 277 -15.16 -6.08 -7.65
N ASP A 278 -15.91 -6.18 -6.54
CA ASP A 278 -15.97 -7.40 -5.72
C ASP A 278 -16.45 -8.62 -6.52
N ASN A 279 -17.26 -8.39 -7.56
CA ASN A 279 -17.70 -9.42 -8.49
C ASN A 279 -16.65 -9.74 -9.57
N ALA A 280 -15.94 -8.73 -10.08
CA ALA A 280 -15.01 -8.86 -11.20
C ALA A 280 -13.58 -9.31 -10.81
N LEU A 281 -13.10 -8.94 -9.61
CA LEU A 281 -11.73 -9.27 -9.17
C LEU A 281 -11.54 -10.73 -8.76
N LYS A 282 -12.57 -11.57 -8.89
CA LYS A 282 -12.41 -13.03 -8.73
C LYS A 282 -11.47 -13.61 -9.78
N ASP A 283 -11.35 -12.97 -10.94
CA ASP A 283 -10.63 -13.47 -12.11
C ASP A 283 -9.44 -12.57 -12.56
N SER A 284 -9.11 -11.49 -11.82
CA SER A 284 -8.11 -10.49 -12.25
C SER A 284 -6.64 -10.89 -11.99
N VAL A 285 -5.74 -10.48 -12.90
CA VAL A 285 -4.45 -11.13 -13.16
C VAL A 285 -3.18 -10.42 -12.58
N SER A 286 -3.16 -9.10 -12.44
CA SER A 286 -2.01 -8.36 -11.87
C SER A 286 -2.44 -7.01 -11.28
N THR A 287 -1.55 -6.31 -10.55
CA THR A 287 -1.82 -4.93 -10.07
C THR A 287 -2.21 -3.99 -11.21
N THR A 288 -1.56 -4.13 -12.37
CA THR A 288 -1.85 -3.34 -13.57
C THR A 288 -3.21 -3.72 -14.16
N ASP A 289 -3.55 -5.01 -14.20
CA ASP A 289 -4.86 -5.45 -14.70
C ASP A 289 -6.00 -5.04 -13.77
N ILE A 290 -5.77 -5.08 -12.45
CA ILE A 290 -6.69 -4.57 -11.44
C ILE A 290 -6.93 -3.06 -11.70
N LYS A 291 -5.87 -2.27 -11.87
CA LYS A 291 -5.98 -0.84 -12.20
C LYS A 291 -6.78 -0.61 -13.49
N ASN A 292 -6.47 -1.37 -14.54
CA ASN A 292 -7.14 -1.27 -15.83
C ASN A 292 -8.63 -1.65 -15.75
N GLU A 293 -8.95 -2.76 -15.08
CA GLU A 293 -10.33 -3.23 -14.96
C GLU A 293 -11.17 -2.30 -14.09
N ILE A 294 -10.62 -1.79 -12.98
CA ILE A 294 -11.27 -0.75 -12.17
C ILE A 294 -11.57 0.48 -13.03
N SER A 295 -10.62 0.90 -13.87
CA SER A 295 -10.82 2.04 -14.76
C SER A 295 -11.95 1.80 -15.77
N ARG A 296 -12.00 0.61 -16.38
CA ARG A 296 -13.10 0.22 -17.28
C ARG A 296 -14.45 0.16 -16.57
N ILE A 297 -14.51 -0.40 -15.37
CA ILE A 297 -15.73 -0.46 -14.55
C ILE A 297 -16.25 0.94 -14.23
N ARG A 298 -15.36 1.84 -13.80
CA ARG A 298 -15.71 3.26 -13.55
C ARG A 298 -16.32 3.90 -14.78
N GLN A 299 -15.68 3.75 -15.94
CA GLN A 299 -16.19 4.30 -17.20
C GLN A 299 -17.60 3.80 -17.52
N ARG A 300 -17.84 2.48 -17.43
CA ARG A 300 -19.18 1.90 -17.67
C ARG A 300 -20.25 2.43 -16.70
N ILE A 301 -19.89 2.67 -15.44
CA ILE A 301 -20.81 3.22 -14.43
C ILE A 301 -21.13 4.68 -14.72
N THR A 302 -20.14 5.48 -15.14
CA THR A 302 -20.33 6.88 -15.54
C THR A 302 -21.22 6.97 -16.78
N GLU A 303 -20.99 6.15 -17.81
CA GLU A 303 -21.77 6.14 -19.05
C GLU A 303 -23.23 5.73 -18.85
N LYS A 304 -23.53 4.82 -17.90
CA LYS A 304 -24.91 4.43 -17.55
C LYS A 304 -25.67 5.46 -16.70
N SER A 305 -24.98 6.47 -16.17
CA SER A 305 -25.57 7.49 -15.29
C SER A 305 -25.91 8.80 -16.04
N ASN A 306 -25.55 8.89 -17.33
CA ASN A 306 -25.91 9.96 -18.26
C ASN A 306 -27.00 9.47 -19.24
#